data_AF-A0AAW0F0W4-F1
#
_entry.id   AF-A0AAW0F0W4-F1
#
_cell.length_a   1.000
_cell.length_b   1.000
_cell.length_c   1.000
_cell.angle_alpha   90.00
_cell.angle_beta   90.00
_cell.angle_gamma   90.00
#
_symmetry.space_group_name_H-M   'P 1'
#
loop_
_entity.id
_entity.type
_entity.pdbx_description
1 polymer ?
#
loop_
_entity_poly.entity_id
_entity_poly.type
_entity_poly.pdbx_seq_one_letter_code
_entity_poly.pdbx_strand_id
1 'polypeptide(L)'
;MFRASVVRFPKAGCEEITRQGRRVVLKPQEHYAQHRMQVWQMRFKEMGPPFSRVWVALGGKMRRRRIGRQVDVKDMRYYWRPIEPQYQRLYMSRLRRKDHTNKHVQPMRLRASNNDIGHAGSLKEWERASNRKYGASLAPPKRQDFEFRVF
;
A
#
# COMPACT_ATOMS: atom_id res chain seq x y z
N MET A 1 12.68 -0.19 -33.92
CA MET A 1 11.63 -1.16 -34.32
C MET A 1 10.31 -0.77 -33.66
N PHE A 2 9.50 0.03 -34.35
CA PHE A 2 8.14 0.35 -33.91
C PHE A 2 7.26 -0.88 -34.16
N ARG A 3 6.76 -1.51 -33.10
CA ARG A 3 5.68 -2.50 -33.25
C ARG A 3 4.44 -1.72 -33.65
N ALA A 4 4.03 -1.84 -34.92
CA ALA A 4 2.74 -1.34 -35.38
C ALA A 4 1.66 -2.06 -34.55
N SER A 5 1.06 -1.34 -33.61
CA SER A 5 -0.19 -1.80 -33.00
C SER A 5 -1.20 -1.93 -34.14
N VAL A 6 -1.78 -3.12 -34.28
CA VAL A 6 -2.90 -3.36 -35.20
C VAL A 6 -4.12 -2.67 -34.60
N VAL A 7 -4.16 -1.34 -34.63
CA VAL A 7 -5.36 -0.59 -34.31
C VAL A 7 -6.29 -0.79 -35.50
N ARG A 8 -7.16 -1.80 -35.41
CA ARG A 8 -8.24 -2.01 -36.37
C ARG A 8 -9.25 -0.90 -36.17
N PHE A 9 -9.03 0.23 -36.83
CA PHE A 9 -10.02 1.27 -36.89
C PHE A 9 -11.24 0.75 -37.67
N PRO A 10 -12.47 0.99 -37.18
CA PRO A 10 -13.66 0.67 -37.96
C PRO A 10 -13.63 1.42 -39.30
N LYS A 11 -14.17 0.82 -40.36
CA LYS A 11 -14.24 1.48 -41.66
C LYS A 11 -15.13 2.73 -41.53
N ALA A 12 -14.75 3.80 -42.21
CA ALA A 12 -15.62 4.97 -42.33
C ALA A 12 -16.97 4.55 -42.92
N GLY A 13 -18.08 4.99 -42.32
CA GLY A 13 -19.44 4.64 -42.76
C GLY A 13 -19.97 3.30 -42.27
N CYS A 14 -19.25 2.57 -41.41
CA CYS A 14 -19.78 1.39 -40.72
C CYS A 14 -21.02 1.74 -39.88
N GLU A 15 -22.07 0.93 -39.98
CA GLU A 15 -23.31 1.14 -39.23
C GLU A 15 -23.07 1.16 -37.71
N GLU A 16 -22.06 0.42 -37.24
CA GLU A 16 -21.67 0.32 -35.84
C GLU A 16 -21.11 1.62 -35.24
N ILE A 17 -20.58 2.54 -36.07
CA ILE A 17 -20.10 3.86 -35.63
C ILE A 17 -21.06 4.99 -35.96
N THR A 18 -21.94 4.82 -36.97
CA THR A 18 -22.96 5.82 -37.32
C THR A 18 -24.14 5.77 -36.36
N ARG A 19 -24.48 4.60 -35.81
CA ARG A 19 -25.45 4.47 -34.71
C ARG A 19 -24.77 4.86 -33.38
N GLN A 20 -25.50 5.60 -32.54
CA GLN A 20 -24.98 5.97 -31.22
C GLN A 20 -24.88 4.72 -30.31
N GLY A 21 -23.65 4.25 -30.10
CA GLY A 21 -23.34 3.20 -29.13
C GLY A 21 -23.04 3.75 -27.72
N ARG A 22 -22.68 2.84 -26.81
CA ARG A 22 -22.24 3.20 -25.45
C ARG A 22 -20.94 4.01 -25.52
N ARG A 23 -20.90 5.13 -24.78
CA ARG A 23 -19.69 5.95 -24.64
C ARG A 23 -18.91 5.52 -23.41
N VAL A 24 -17.60 5.32 -23.57
CA VAL A 24 -16.70 4.97 -22.46
C VAL A 24 -16.38 6.24 -21.68
N VAL A 25 -16.54 6.19 -20.36
CA VAL A 25 -16.14 7.25 -19.42
C VAL A 25 -14.74 6.96 -18.87
N LEU A 26 -14.07 7.97 -18.32
CA LEU A 26 -12.81 7.79 -17.61
C LEU A 26 -12.96 6.69 -16.54
N LYS A 27 -12.13 5.64 -16.65
CA LYS A 27 -12.15 4.54 -15.70
C LYS A 27 -11.70 5.02 -14.32
N PRO A 28 -12.31 4.54 -13.23
CA PRO A 28 -11.87 4.87 -11.88
C PRO A 28 -10.46 4.34 -11.64
N GLN A 29 -9.69 5.09 -10.86
CA GLN A 29 -8.34 4.67 -10.45
C GLN A 29 -8.39 3.69 -9.29
N GLU A 30 -7.42 2.78 -9.23
CA GLU A 30 -7.23 1.91 -8.07
C GLU A 30 -6.75 2.70 -6.84
N HIS A 31 -7.04 2.16 -5.64
CA HIS A 31 -6.60 2.77 -4.40
C HIS A 31 -5.07 2.93 -4.34
N TYR A 32 -4.60 4.03 -3.75
CA TYR A 32 -3.17 4.38 -3.77
C TYR A 32 -2.26 3.33 -3.13
N ALA A 33 -2.65 2.81 -1.97
CA ALA A 33 -1.89 1.78 -1.27
C ALA A 33 -2.42 0.35 -1.52
N GLN A 34 -3.09 0.09 -2.65
CA GLN A 34 -3.72 -1.21 -2.94
C GLN A 34 -2.76 -2.40 -2.83
N HIS A 35 -1.50 -2.22 -3.23
CA HIS A 35 -0.48 -3.28 -3.21
C HIS A 35 0.27 -3.39 -1.89
N ARG A 36 -0.03 -2.55 -0.89
CA ARG A 36 0.54 -2.64 0.45
C ARG A 36 -0.33 -3.56 1.31
N MET A 37 0.09 -4.82 1.43
CA MET A 37 -0.72 -5.85 2.07
C MET A 37 -0.59 -5.86 3.60
N GLN A 38 -1.71 -6.07 4.30
CA GLN A 38 -1.75 -6.18 5.77
C GLN A 38 -0.92 -7.38 6.29
N VAL A 39 -0.86 -8.49 5.54
CA VAL A 39 -0.07 -9.68 5.92
C VAL A 39 1.40 -9.33 6.13
N TRP A 40 1.96 -8.50 5.25
CA TRP A 40 3.36 -8.07 5.35
C TRP A 40 3.56 -7.15 6.55
N GLN A 41 2.61 -6.26 6.77
CA GLN A 41 2.62 -5.33 7.88
C GLN A 41 2.57 -6.02 9.25
N MET A 42 1.82 -7.12 9.37
CA MET A 42 1.72 -7.89 10.61
C MET A 42 2.96 -8.76 10.86
N ARG A 43 3.52 -9.38 9.81
CA ARG A 43 4.61 -10.36 9.96
C ARG A 43 6.01 -9.74 9.91
N PHE A 44 6.16 -8.65 9.17
CA PHE A 44 7.46 -8.06 8.88
C PHE A 44 7.51 -6.60 9.32
N LYS A 45 8.74 -6.14 9.57
CA LYS A 45 9.05 -4.71 9.67
C LYS A 45 10.28 -4.39 8.85
N GLU A 46 10.23 -3.25 8.17
CA GLU A 46 11.32 -2.71 7.35
C GLU A 46 12.25 -1.91 8.25
N MET A 47 13.54 -2.24 8.27
CA MET A 47 14.56 -1.57 9.09
C MET A 47 15.84 -1.33 8.29
N GLY A 48 16.68 -0.41 8.78
CA GLY A 48 17.98 -0.08 8.18
C GLY A 48 18.00 1.22 7.38
N PRO A 49 19.18 1.61 6.87
CA PRO A 49 19.38 2.83 6.07
C PRO A 49 18.58 2.79 4.76
N PRO A 50 18.23 3.93 4.14
CA PRO A 50 17.39 4.00 2.94
C PRO A 50 17.76 3.07 1.78
N PHE A 51 19.05 2.89 1.50
CA PHE A 51 19.53 2.06 0.39
C PHE A 51 19.92 0.63 0.78
N SER A 52 19.89 0.30 2.08
CA SER A 52 20.24 -1.02 2.62
C SER A 52 19.15 -1.55 3.56
N ARG A 53 17.89 -1.20 3.28
CA ARG A 53 16.75 -1.65 4.07
C ARG A 53 16.54 -3.16 3.93
N VAL A 54 16.31 -3.81 5.07
CA VAL A 54 15.96 -5.23 5.15
C VAL A 54 14.63 -5.40 5.84
N TRP A 55 13.86 -6.37 5.38
CA TRP A 55 12.62 -6.77 6.05
C TRP A 55 12.95 -7.88 7.03
N VAL A 56 12.59 -7.70 8.31
CA VAL A 56 12.83 -8.70 9.34
C VAL A 56 11.52 -9.32 9.81
N ALA A 57 11.58 -10.60 10.16
CA ALA A 57 10.52 -11.34 10.84
C ALA A 57 11.03 -11.90 12.17
N LEU A 58 10.10 -12.31 13.04
CA LEU A 58 10.44 -13.08 14.23
C LEU A 58 11.00 -14.45 13.81
N GLY A 59 12.14 -14.82 14.40
CA GLY A 59 12.73 -16.14 14.24
C GLY A 59 12.07 -17.17 15.16
N GLY A 60 12.25 -18.44 14.83
CA GLY A 60 11.71 -19.57 15.58
C GLY A 60 10.64 -20.37 14.82
N LYS A 61 10.22 -21.50 15.40
CA LYS A 61 9.27 -22.42 14.76
C LYS A 61 7.84 -22.14 15.24
N MET A 62 7.07 -21.44 14.43
CA MET A 62 5.64 -21.21 14.69
C MET A 62 4.84 -22.50 14.52
N ARG A 63 4.54 -23.19 15.63
CA ARG A 63 3.68 -24.38 15.64
C ARG A 63 3.00 -24.55 17.00
N ARG A 64 1.75 -25.00 16.98
CA ARG A 64 1.05 -25.45 18.19
C ARG A 64 1.43 -26.92 18.45
N ARG A 65 1.84 -27.26 19.68
CA ARG A 65 2.15 -28.64 20.10
C ARG A 65 1.12 -29.13 21.13
N ARG A 66 1.14 -30.43 21.43
CA ARG A 66 0.36 -31.02 22.53
C ARG A 66 0.92 -30.58 23.89
N ILE A 67 0.09 -30.64 24.93
CA ILE A 67 0.47 -30.35 26.33
C ILE A 67 1.65 -31.24 26.73
N GLY A 68 2.63 -30.69 27.45
CA GLY A 68 3.85 -31.40 27.87
C GLY A 68 4.99 -31.43 26.84
N ARG A 69 4.82 -30.90 25.62
CA ARG A 69 5.91 -30.70 24.66
C ARG A 69 6.38 -29.24 24.67
N GLN A 70 7.71 -29.03 24.56
CA GLN A 70 8.37 -27.71 24.66
C GLN A 70 8.23 -27.13 26.08
N VAL A 71 8.84 -27.82 27.06
CA VAL A 71 8.76 -27.44 28.47
C VAL A 71 9.73 -26.31 28.80
N ASP A 72 10.97 -26.38 28.30
CA ASP A 72 11.94 -25.29 28.50
C ASP A 72 11.62 -24.10 27.59
N VAL A 73 11.33 -22.97 28.23
CA VAL A 73 11.01 -21.69 27.57
C VAL A 73 12.29 -21.01 27.07
N LYS A 74 13.48 -21.37 27.58
CA LYS A 74 14.76 -20.80 27.14
C LYS A 74 15.06 -21.09 25.66
N ASP A 75 14.53 -22.17 25.11
CA ASP A 75 14.58 -22.49 23.68
C ASP A 75 13.79 -21.47 22.81
N MET A 76 12.71 -20.91 23.36
CA MET A 76 11.78 -20.01 22.66
C MET A 76 12.24 -18.55 22.78
N ARG A 77 13.42 -18.26 22.23
CA ARG A 77 14.01 -16.93 22.28
C ARG A 77 13.29 -15.96 21.35
N TYR A 78 13.04 -14.74 21.84
CA TYR A 78 12.52 -13.65 21.03
C TYR A 78 13.66 -12.94 20.29
N TYR A 79 13.72 -13.08 18.98
CA TYR A 79 14.70 -12.38 18.14
C TYR A 79 14.18 -12.15 16.72
N TRP A 80 14.77 -11.17 16.04
CA TRP A 80 14.46 -10.83 14.66
C TRP A 80 15.57 -11.31 13.72
N ARG A 81 15.18 -11.78 12.53
CA ARG A 81 16.10 -12.10 11.43
C ARG A 81 15.59 -11.54 10.11
N PRO A 82 16.49 -11.11 9.20
CA PRO A 82 16.10 -10.74 7.83
C PRO A 82 15.39 -11.91 7.16
N ILE A 83 14.34 -11.60 6.39
CA ILE A 83 13.71 -12.58 5.51
C ILE A 83 14.59 -12.86 4.31
N GLU A 84 14.26 -13.93 3.58
CA GLU A 84 15.00 -14.24 2.37
C GLU A 84 14.91 -13.09 1.34
N PRO A 85 16.02 -12.75 0.68
CA PRO A 85 16.09 -11.60 -0.22
C PRO A 85 15.14 -11.74 -1.42
N GLN A 86 14.81 -12.98 -1.82
CA GLN A 86 13.92 -13.28 -2.93
C GLN A 86 12.49 -12.81 -2.62
N TYR A 87 11.96 -13.14 -1.42
CA TYR A 87 10.66 -12.65 -0.96
C TYR A 87 10.67 -11.15 -0.72
N GLN A 88 11.75 -10.59 -0.16
CA GLN A 88 11.87 -9.15 0.01
C GLN A 88 11.79 -8.42 -1.35
N ARG A 89 12.47 -8.92 -2.37
CA ARG A 89 12.40 -8.37 -3.74
C ARG A 89 11.00 -8.48 -4.34
N LEU A 90 10.29 -9.60 -4.09
CA LEU A 90 8.90 -9.79 -4.52
C LEU A 90 7.96 -8.78 -3.86
N TYR A 91 8.06 -8.57 -2.55
CA TYR A 91 7.20 -7.61 -1.85
C TYR A 91 7.54 -6.16 -2.23
N MET A 92 8.83 -5.84 -2.38
CA MET A 92 9.27 -4.54 -2.89
C MET A 92 8.78 -4.28 -4.32
N SER A 93 8.77 -5.28 -5.21
CA SER A 93 8.28 -5.08 -6.58
C SER A 93 6.78 -4.77 -6.62
N ARG A 94 5.98 -5.36 -5.71
CA ARG A 94 4.57 -5.01 -5.54
C ARG A 94 4.39 -3.56 -5.10
N LEU A 95 5.24 -3.07 -4.19
CA LEU A 95 5.21 -1.68 -3.73
C LEU A 95 5.72 -0.65 -4.76
N ARG A 96 6.44 -1.09 -5.81
CA ARG A 96 6.90 -0.24 -6.93
C ARG A 96 5.88 -0.07 -8.05
N ARG A 97 4.77 -0.82 -8.03
CA ARG A 97 3.88 -0.94 -9.19
C ARG A 97 3.13 0.35 -9.56
N LYS A 98 2.81 1.21 -8.58
CA LYS A 98 1.96 2.39 -8.79
C LYS A 98 2.58 3.42 -9.74
N ASP A 99 3.88 3.69 -9.62
CA ASP A 99 4.60 4.68 -10.44
C ASP A 99 5.81 4.07 -11.16
N HIS A 100 5.63 2.87 -11.73
CA HIS A 100 6.71 2.05 -12.30
C HIS A 100 7.49 2.72 -13.45
N THR A 101 6.95 3.75 -14.09
CA THR A 101 7.61 4.49 -15.18
C THR A 101 8.66 5.49 -14.66
N ASN A 102 8.53 5.99 -13.44
CA ASN A 102 9.44 6.99 -12.89
C ASN A 102 10.55 6.34 -12.04
N LYS A 103 11.77 6.32 -12.58
CA LYS A 103 12.95 5.72 -11.93
C LYS A 103 13.44 6.51 -10.70
N HIS A 104 13.06 7.77 -10.56
CA HIS A 104 13.49 8.62 -9.43
C HIS A 104 12.60 8.44 -8.19
N VAL A 105 11.42 7.82 -8.35
CA VAL A 105 10.49 7.57 -7.25
C VAL A 105 10.96 6.35 -6.47
N GLN A 106 11.24 6.55 -5.18
CA GLN A 106 11.54 5.45 -4.28
C GLN A 106 10.32 4.54 -4.08
N PRO A 107 10.52 3.24 -3.82
CA PRO A 107 9.41 2.33 -3.55
C PRO A 107 8.57 2.82 -2.35
N MET A 108 7.27 2.57 -2.41
CA MET A 108 6.37 2.80 -1.28
C MET A 108 6.87 2.02 -0.04
N ARG A 109 6.86 2.67 1.14
CA ARG A 109 7.26 2.03 2.42
C ARG A 109 6.27 0.95 2.86
N LEU A 110 6.69 0.01 3.72
CA LEU A 110 5.78 -1.01 4.28
C LEU A 110 4.70 -0.40 5.20
N ARG A 111 5.09 0.56 6.04
CA ARG A 111 4.21 1.36 6.90
C ARG A 111 4.28 2.82 6.43
N ALA A 112 3.15 3.52 6.48
CA ALA A 112 3.11 4.94 6.15
C ALA A 112 3.93 5.74 7.17
N SER A 113 4.77 6.64 6.68
CA SER A 113 5.51 7.60 7.51
C SER A 113 4.74 8.92 7.62
N ASN A 114 5.14 9.79 8.56
CA ASN A 114 4.52 11.11 8.72
C ASN A 114 4.59 11.94 7.42
N ASN A 115 5.69 11.82 6.68
CA ASN A 115 5.83 12.49 5.37
C ASN A 115 4.81 11.96 4.36
N ASP A 116 4.60 10.65 4.30
CA ASP A 116 3.63 10.05 3.37
C ASP A 116 2.19 10.49 3.70
N ILE A 117 1.86 10.56 5.00
CA ILE A 117 0.53 10.95 5.47
C ILE A 117 0.30 12.45 5.29
N GLY A 118 1.31 13.26 5.57
CA GLY A 118 1.27 14.71 5.43
C GLY A 118 1.25 15.18 3.98
N HIS A 119 1.96 14.48 3.08
CA HIS A 119 2.14 14.92 1.69
C HIS A 119 0.80 15.21 1.00
N ALA A 120 -0.17 14.30 1.10
CA ALA A 120 -1.48 14.48 0.48
C ALA A 120 -2.20 15.72 1.02
N GLY A 121 -2.21 15.94 2.35
CA GLY A 121 -2.84 17.11 2.97
C GLY A 121 -2.11 18.44 2.73
N SER A 122 -0.86 18.38 2.26
CA SER A 122 -0.03 19.54 1.93
C SER A 122 -0.12 19.95 0.45
N LEU A 123 -0.79 19.18 -0.40
CA LEU A 123 -0.99 19.57 -1.81
C LEU A 123 -1.96 20.76 -1.91
N LYS A 124 -1.82 21.53 -2.98
CA LYS A 124 -2.55 22.79 -3.20
C LYS A 124 -4.07 22.58 -3.20
N GLU A 125 -4.55 21.49 -3.80
CA GLU A 125 -5.97 21.15 -3.83
C GLU A 125 -6.57 20.85 -2.44
N TRP A 126 -5.74 20.50 -1.45
CA TRP A 126 -6.16 20.21 -0.08
C TRP A 126 -5.85 21.34 0.91
N GLU A 127 -5.30 22.46 0.44
CA GLU A 127 -4.90 23.59 1.29
C GLU A 127 -6.09 24.21 2.05
N ARG A 128 -7.30 24.20 1.47
CA ARG A 128 -8.50 24.71 2.15
C ARG A 128 -9.23 23.67 2.99
N ALA A 129 -8.83 22.40 2.94
CA ALA A 129 -9.49 21.30 3.64
C ALA A 129 -9.02 21.15 5.09
N SER A 130 -9.39 22.11 5.96
CA SER A 130 -8.95 22.20 7.36
C SER A 130 -9.21 20.94 8.19
N ASN A 131 -10.28 20.21 7.89
CA ASN A 131 -10.71 19.02 8.62
C ASN A 131 -9.81 17.79 8.43
N ARG A 132 -8.95 17.76 7.40
CA ARG A 132 -8.10 16.61 7.07
C ARG A 132 -6.60 16.90 7.18
N LYS A 133 -6.23 18.13 7.56
CA LYS A 133 -4.84 18.53 7.74
C LYS A 133 -4.24 17.98 9.04
N TYR A 134 -2.91 17.93 9.08
CA TYR A 134 -2.11 17.59 10.27
C TYR A 134 -2.47 16.25 10.93
N GLY A 135 -2.87 15.26 10.13
CA GLY A 135 -3.18 13.93 10.66
C GLY A 135 -4.45 13.89 11.50
N ALA A 136 -5.49 14.63 11.11
CA ALA A 136 -6.76 14.70 11.85
C ALA A 136 -7.35 13.31 12.21
N SER A 137 -7.19 12.30 11.35
CA SER A 137 -7.64 10.93 11.61
C SER A 137 -6.69 10.09 12.48
N LEU A 138 -5.43 10.54 12.62
CA LEU A 138 -4.45 9.91 13.53
C LEU A 138 -4.60 10.46 14.95
N ALA A 139 -5.08 11.69 15.09
CA ALA A 139 -5.35 12.30 16.38
C ALA A 139 -6.50 11.57 17.10
N PRO A 140 -6.48 11.53 18.44
CA PRO A 140 -7.62 11.01 19.19
C PRO A 140 -8.88 11.85 18.91
N PRO A 141 -10.08 11.26 19.02
CA PRO A 141 -11.32 11.99 18.90
C PRO A 141 -11.41 13.15 19.89
N LYS A 142 -12.04 14.26 19.48
CA LYS A 142 -12.38 15.36 20.37
C LYS A 142 -13.48 14.94 21.33
N ARG A 143 -13.54 15.57 22.51
CA ARG A 143 -14.69 15.43 23.41
C ARG A 143 -15.94 15.90 22.66
N GLN A 144 -17.01 15.10 22.74
CA GLN A 144 -18.33 15.53 22.27
C GLN A 144 -18.89 16.61 23.22
N ASP A 145 -19.96 17.28 22.78
CA ASP A 145 -20.68 18.24 23.61
C ASP A 145 -21.23 17.61 24.90
N PHE A 146 -21.44 18.46 25.91
CA PHE A 146 -22.03 18.08 27.20
C PHE A 146 -23.37 17.34 27.03
N GLU A 147 -24.17 17.74 26.05
CA GLU A 147 -25.42 17.09 25.69
C GLU A 147 -25.43 16.76 24.19
N PHE A 148 -24.99 15.55 23.83
CA PHE A 148 -25.04 15.06 22.45
C PHE A 148 -26.14 13.98 22.34
N ARG A 149 -27.17 14.25 21.51
CA ARG A 149 -28.27 13.31 21.24
C ARG A 149 -28.41 13.09 19.73
N VAL A 150 -28.64 11.84 19.32
CA VAL A 150 -28.94 11.44 17.92
C VAL A 150 -30.29 10.74 17.96
N PHE A 151 -31.29 11.29 17.27
CA PHE A 151 -32.64 10.72 17.13
C PHE A 151 -32.78 9.98 15.81
#